data_AF-A0A1I2E9P2-F1
#
_entry.id   AF-A0A1I2E9P2-F1
#
_cell.length_a   1.000
_cell.length_b   1.000
_cell.length_c   1.000
_cell.angle_alpha   90.00
_cell.angle_beta   90.00
_cell.angle_gamma   90.00
#
_symmetry.space_group_name_H-M   'P 1'
#
loop_
_entity.id
_entity.type
_entity.pdbx_description
1 polymer ?
#
loop_
_entity_poly.entity_id
_entity_poly.type
_entity_poly.pdbx_seq_one_letter_code
_entity_poly.pdbx_strand_id
1 'polypeptide(L)'
;MRRPLLLLALACLSACKTTTTGRAKAPAATESGAFGTPIAGADDSPLDPTTTSSGAFANPGGPRAGRDGRTEDPERIADLKAQGSAAAPPGPPGSSKDRPLPTCGTTGSYVAVADAECEDGTRPFDGDIPSGMRARRGNVGANKDGHVIDLYEVPCPEGPRKIFVDMYACDRAQPSRSEFERDTYVRDAFLVGDHARFSERCFAEQARGPDRVSLMLQTCLPAMPTALREQGKVAEAHAWLSRYCGGTPPPTADEPKRWVYFRNVLEALDALRVQQNRAESDRAWERKNVAAEYAKVCDVDLKAFERWLKDNPE
;
A
#
# COMPACT_ATOMS: atom_id res chain seq x y z
N MET A 1 19.20 20.02 -15.11
CA MET A 1 20.13 18.95 -15.53
C MET A 1 19.43 17.63 -15.30
N ARG A 2 19.13 16.87 -16.37
CA ARG A 2 18.34 15.63 -16.32
C ARG A 2 19.23 14.45 -15.91
N ARG A 3 18.85 13.70 -14.88
CA ARG A 3 19.41 12.38 -14.57
C ARG A 3 18.34 11.32 -14.82
N PRO A 4 18.59 10.30 -15.67
CA PRO A 4 17.73 9.14 -15.78
C PRO A 4 18.12 8.16 -14.68
N LEU A 5 17.18 7.84 -13.79
CA LEU A 5 17.32 6.80 -12.77
C LEU A 5 16.20 5.78 -13.02
N LEU A 6 16.36 4.96 -14.07
CA LEU A 6 15.66 3.68 -14.27
C LEU A 6 16.19 3.01 -15.56
N LEU A 7 17.43 2.50 -15.58
CA LEU A 7 17.91 1.62 -16.69
C LEU A 7 19.25 0.89 -16.43
N LEU A 8 19.61 0.56 -15.19
CA LEU A 8 20.77 -0.31 -14.92
C LEU A 8 20.42 -1.46 -13.98
N ALA A 9 19.75 -2.46 -14.54
CA ALA A 9 19.77 -3.85 -14.04
C ALA A 9 19.50 -4.86 -15.19
N LEU A 10 19.97 -4.56 -16.40
CA LEU A 10 19.85 -5.44 -17.58
C LEU A 10 21.14 -5.42 -18.42
N ALA A 11 22.27 -5.75 -17.79
CA ALA A 11 23.53 -5.97 -18.50
C ALA A 11 24.50 -6.82 -17.68
N CYS A 12 24.12 -8.06 -17.35
CA CYS A 12 25.06 -9.13 -16.99
C CYS A 12 24.33 -10.47 -16.95
N LEU A 13 24.01 -11.05 -18.10
CA LEU A 13 23.71 -12.49 -18.28
C LEU A 13 23.68 -12.79 -19.77
N SER A 14 24.82 -12.63 -20.43
CA SER A 14 25.10 -13.27 -21.71
C SER A 14 26.27 -14.22 -21.48
N ALA A 15 26.07 -15.48 -21.87
CA ALA A 15 26.96 -16.63 -21.73
C ALA A 15 26.89 -17.45 -20.42
N CYS A 16 25.75 -18.12 -20.21
CA CYS A 16 25.78 -19.47 -19.63
C CYS A 16 25.26 -20.46 -20.68
N LYS A 17 26.17 -21.24 -21.26
CA LYS A 17 25.86 -22.36 -22.16
C LYS A 17 25.03 -23.38 -21.39
N THR A 18 23.88 -23.74 -21.94
CA THR A 18 23.02 -24.83 -21.49
C THR A 18 23.72 -26.17 -21.74
N THR A 19 24.11 -26.86 -20.66
CA THR A 19 24.40 -28.29 -20.71
C THR A 19 23.09 -29.03 -20.47
N THR A 20 22.56 -29.64 -21.53
CA THR A 20 21.41 -30.55 -21.48
C THR A 20 21.77 -31.77 -20.64
N THR A 21 21.10 -31.96 -19.50
CA THR A 21 21.22 -33.18 -18.71
C THR A 21 19.84 -33.75 -18.41
N GLY A 22 19.60 -34.96 -18.94
CA GLY A 22 18.78 -36.04 -18.39
C GLY A 22 17.44 -35.70 -17.72
N ARG A 23 16.34 -35.96 -18.43
CA ARG A 23 14.99 -36.15 -17.88
C ARG A 23 14.99 -37.35 -16.92
N ALA A 24 15.02 -37.10 -15.61
CA ALA A 24 14.75 -38.12 -14.61
C ALA A 24 13.24 -38.35 -14.45
N LYS A 25 12.85 -39.63 -14.45
CA LYS A 25 11.49 -40.15 -14.31
C LYS A 25 11.05 -40.04 -12.85
N ALA A 26 9.91 -39.40 -12.58
CA ALA A 26 9.34 -39.30 -11.24
C ALA A 26 8.93 -40.69 -10.69
N PRO A 27 9.22 -41.02 -9.42
CA PRO A 27 8.67 -42.21 -8.79
C PRO A 27 7.22 -41.97 -8.35
N ALA A 28 6.45 -43.05 -8.42
CA ALA A 28 5.06 -43.14 -8.00
C ALA A 28 4.91 -42.85 -6.49
N ALA A 29 3.84 -42.14 -6.13
CA ALA A 29 3.44 -41.92 -4.74
C ALA A 29 2.88 -43.23 -4.16
N THR A 30 3.44 -43.67 -3.05
CA THR A 30 2.96 -44.80 -2.25
C THR A 30 2.09 -44.26 -1.11
N GLU A 31 0.87 -44.76 -1.02
CA GLU A 31 0.00 -44.64 0.15
C GLU A 31 0.53 -45.46 1.34
N SER A 32 0.46 -44.89 2.54
CA SER A 32 0.37 -45.49 3.89
C SER A 32 1.00 -44.52 4.89
N GLY A 33 0.48 -44.23 6.08
CA GLY A 33 -0.68 -44.71 6.81
C GLY A 33 -0.70 -44.01 8.18
N ALA A 34 -1.91 -43.92 8.74
CA ALA A 34 -2.29 -43.85 10.15
C ALA A 34 -1.32 -43.29 11.23
N PHE A 35 -1.74 -42.19 11.86
CA PHE A 35 -1.59 -41.96 13.30
C PHE A 35 -2.93 -41.44 13.86
N GLY A 36 -3.58 -42.24 14.72
CA GLY A 36 -4.56 -41.76 15.71
C GLY A 36 -3.83 -41.09 16.88
N THR A 37 -4.45 -40.25 17.71
CA THR A 37 -5.61 -40.51 18.58
C THR A 37 -6.39 -39.21 18.91
N PRO A 38 -7.59 -39.30 19.53
CA PRO A 38 -8.63 -38.28 19.46
C PRO A 38 -8.49 -37.18 20.53
N ILE A 39 -8.83 -35.95 20.15
CA ILE A 39 -9.22 -34.91 21.11
C ILE A 39 -10.74 -34.99 21.22
N ALA A 40 -11.20 -35.43 22.40
CA ALA A 40 -12.59 -35.41 22.79
C ALA A 40 -13.02 -33.97 23.12
N GLY A 41 -14.21 -33.58 22.66
CA GLY A 41 -14.94 -32.40 23.13
C GLY A 41 -14.97 -31.24 22.14
N ALA A 42 -15.85 -31.32 21.14
CA ALA A 42 -16.41 -30.15 20.49
C ALA A 42 -17.90 -30.40 20.33
N ASP A 43 -18.69 -29.57 21.01
CA ASP A 43 -20.15 -29.54 20.94
C ASP A 43 -20.61 -29.30 19.50
N ASP A 44 -21.44 -30.22 18.99
CA ASP A 44 -22.26 -30.04 17.79
C ASP A 44 -23.33 -28.98 18.08
N SER A 45 -22.95 -27.71 17.98
CA SER A 45 -23.90 -26.62 17.77
C SER A 45 -24.01 -26.36 16.27
N PRO A 46 -25.21 -26.43 15.67
CA PRO A 46 -25.40 -26.12 14.26
C PRO A 46 -24.97 -24.66 14.00
N LEU A 47 -23.98 -24.50 13.12
CA LEU A 47 -23.57 -23.20 12.61
C LEU A 47 -24.75 -22.58 11.85
N ASP A 48 -25.37 -21.60 12.50
CA ASP A 48 -26.40 -20.74 11.94
C ASP A 48 -25.81 -19.92 10.77
N PRO A 49 -26.29 -20.09 9.52
CA PRO A 49 -25.71 -19.43 8.34
C PRO A 49 -26.08 -17.95 8.21
N THR A 50 -26.56 -17.29 9.27
CA THR A 50 -27.21 -15.99 9.16
C THR A 50 -26.42 -14.79 9.71
N THR A 51 -25.17 -14.98 10.16
CA THR A 51 -24.34 -13.83 10.59
C THR A 51 -23.49 -13.29 9.44
N THR A 52 -24.14 -12.64 8.48
CA THR A 52 -23.48 -11.75 7.52
C THR A 52 -22.96 -10.53 8.28
N SER A 53 -21.73 -10.63 8.80
CA SER A 53 -20.97 -9.45 9.21
C SER A 53 -20.58 -8.69 7.96
N SER A 54 -21.50 -7.84 7.50
CA SER A 54 -21.25 -6.79 6.52
C SER A 54 -20.37 -5.72 7.15
N GLY A 55 -19.11 -6.05 7.41
CA GLY A 55 -18.03 -5.09 7.57
C GLY A 55 -17.75 -4.47 6.21
N ALA A 56 -18.72 -3.71 5.69
CA ALA A 56 -18.50 -2.85 4.55
C ALA A 56 -17.27 -1.99 4.86
N PHE A 57 -16.37 -1.85 3.89
CA PHE A 57 -15.44 -0.73 3.83
C PHE A 57 -16.28 0.55 3.62
N ALA A 58 -17.14 0.86 4.57
CA ALA A 58 -17.73 2.16 4.73
C ALA A 58 -16.55 3.05 5.11
N ASN A 59 -15.96 3.66 4.08
CA ASN A 59 -15.30 4.94 4.25
C ASN A 59 -16.28 5.78 5.08
N PRO A 60 -15.99 6.15 6.34
CA PRO A 60 -16.90 6.97 7.11
C PRO A 60 -16.94 8.31 6.40
N GLY A 61 -17.88 8.43 5.47
CA GLY A 61 -18.42 9.69 5.00
C GLY A 61 -19.13 10.31 6.19
N GLY A 62 -18.35 10.73 7.19
CA GLY A 62 -18.75 11.81 8.06
C GLY A 62 -19.25 12.94 7.16
N PRO A 63 -20.25 13.70 7.61
CA PRO A 63 -20.87 14.74 6.80
C PRO A 63 -19.75 15.52 6.11
N ARG A 64 -19.76 15.51 4.77
CA ARG A 64 -18.93 16.40 3.98
C ARG A 64 -19.33 17.79 4.44
N ALA A 65 -18.62 18.30 5.45
CA ALA A 65 -18.71 19.69 5.86
C ALA A 65 -18.52 20.44 4.56
N GLY A 66 -19.58 21.15 4.17
CA GLY A 66 -19.63 21.86 2.91
C GLY A 66 -18.32 22.57 2.70
N ARG A 67 -17.78 22.44 1.49
CA ARG A 67 -16.73 23.30 0.97
C ARG A 67 -17.33 24.70 0.74
N ASP A 68 -18.05 25.20 1.73
CA ASP A 68 -18.41 26.60 1.88
C ASP A 68 -17.05 27.28 2.02
N GLY A 69 -16.77 28.25 1.16
CA GLY A 69 -15.51 28.97 1.12
C GLY A 69 -15.26 29.72 2.42
N ARG A 70 -14.94 29.00 3.50
CA ARG A 70 -14.40 29.54 4.74
C ARG A 70 -13.13 30.23 4.33
N THR A 71 -13.24 31.55 4.20
CA THR A 71 -12.14 32.47 4.35
C THR A 71 -11.40 32.03 5.60
N GLU A 72 -10.18 31.53 5.41
CA GLU A 72 -9.30 31.17 6.51
C GLU A 72 -9.24 32.38 7.46
N ASP A 73 -9.46 32.11 8.75
CA ASP A 73 -9.44 33.14 9.79
C ASP A 73 -8.10 33.90 9.72
N PRO A 74 -8.12 35.23 9.48
CA PRO A 74 -6.90 36.02 9.39
C PRO A 74 -6.02 35.92 10.63
N GLU A 75 -6.60 35.76 11.83
CA GLU A 75 -5.85 35.59 13.07
C GLU A 75 -5.08 34.25 13.05
N ARG A 76 -5.74 33.17 12.64
CA ARG A 76 -5.09 31.87 12.47
C ARG A 76 -3.95 31.92 11.45
N ILE A 77 -4.12 32.63 10.33
CA ILE A 77 -3.06 32.82 9.33
C ILE A 77 -1.88 33.58 9.93
N ALA A 78 -2.15 34.65 10.69
CA ALA A 78 -1.11 35.42 11.35
C ALA A 78 -0.33 34.57 12.36
N ASP A 79 -1.02 33.76 13.16
CA ASP A 79 -0.41 32.84 14.12
C ASP A 79 0.47 31.79 13.44
N LEU A 80 0.01 31.17 12.35
CA LEU A 80 0.82 30.22 11.58
C LEU A 80 2.10 30.88 11.03
N LYS A 81 1.99 32.09 10.49
CA LYS A 81 3.16 32.85 10.01
C LYS A 81 4.11 33.22 11.14
N ALA A 82 3.59 33.59 12.30
CA ALA A 82 4.40 33.88 13.49
C ALA A 82 5.17 32.64 13.95
N GLN A 83 4.53 31.46 13.95
CA GLN A 83 5.18 30.19 14.28
C GLN A 83 6.32 29.82 13.32
N GLY A 84 6.22 30.20 12.05
CA GLY A 84 7.29 30.01 11.09
C GLY A 84 8.44 31.02 11.19
N SER A 85 8.27 32.14 11.89
CA SER A 85 9.23 33.26 11.89
C SER A 85 10.17 33.27 13.10
N ALA A 86 9.93 32.43 14.09
CA ALA A 86 10.82 32.31 15.25
C ALA A 86 12.16 31.69 14.81
N ALA A 87 13.26 32.38 15.08
CA ALA A 87 14.60 31.86 14.88
C ALA A 87 14.80 30.62 15.77
N ALA A 88 14.67 29.44 15.17
CA ALA A 88 14.87 28.18 15.88
C ALA A 88 16.37 27.87 15.98
N PRO A 89 16.83 27.28 17.10
CA PRO A 89 18.18 26.76 17.18
C PRO A 89 18.43 25.68 16.10
N PRO A 90 19.70 25.37 15.78
CA PRO A 90 20.03 24.23 14.95
C PRO A 90 19.42 22.95 15.54
N GLY A 91 18.74 22.16 14.70
CA GLY A 91 18.07 20.90 15.11
C GLY A 91 18.20 19.78 14.08
N PRO A 92 17.24 18.86 13.94
CA PRO A 92 17.08 17.99 12.78
C PRO A 92 16.22 18.60 11.64
N PRO A 93 16.25 18.08 10.40
CA PRO A 93 15.30 18.46 9.36
C PRO A 93 13.85 18.44 9.86
N GLY A 94 13.08 19.48 9.50
CA GLY A 94 11.69 19.63 9.94
C GLY A 94 11.49 20.39 11.25
N SER A 95 12.57 20.77 11.96
CA SER A 95 12.45 21.50 13.23
C SER A 95 12.08 22.98 13.09
N SER A 96 12.19 23.55 11.89
CA SER A 96 11.87 24.96 11.64
C SER A 96 11.54 25.23 10.17
N LYS A 97 10.95 26.39 9.90
CA LYS A 97 10.63 26.86 8.54
C LYS A 97 11.87 27.00 7.65
N ASP A 98 12.99 27.46 8.21
CA ASP A 98 14.24 27.64 7.46
C ASP A 98 15.00 26.34 7.23
N ARG A 99 14.66 25.29 7.98
CA ARG A 99 15.19 23.95 7.78
C ARG A 99 14.09 22.89 7.80
N PRO A 100 13.18 22.96 6.83
CA PRO A 100 12.03 22.07 6.76
C PRO A 100 12.46 20.64 6.42
N LEU A 101 11.57 19.69 6.65
CA LEU A 101 11.72 18.30 6.23
C LEU A 101 11.45 18.24 4.73
N PRO A 102 12.45 17.91 3.88
CA PRO A 102 12.24 17.81 2.45
C PRO A 102 11.43 16.55 2.14
N THR A 103 10.37 16.70 1.36
CA THR A 103 9.50 15.63 0.87
C THR A 103 9.16 15.89 -0.60
N CYS A 104 8.61 14.90 -1.31
CA CYS A 104 8.19 15.05 -2.69
C CYS A 104 6.68 14.88 -2.83
N GLY A 105 5.99 16.01 -3.02
CA GLY A 105 4.54 16.08 -3.17
C GLY A 105 3.76 15.85 -1.89
N THR A 106 2.45 16.05 -2.00
CA THR A 106 1.52 16.00 -0.87
C THR A 106 1.47 14.63 -0.20
N THR A 107 1.40 13.54 -0.98
CA THR A 107 1.41 12.19 -0.42
C THR A 107 2.68 11.90 0.37
N GLY A 108 3.86 12.22 -0.19
CA GLY A 108 5.14 12.04 0.49
C GLY A 108 5.21 12.80 1.82
N SER A 109 4.64 14.02 1.87
CA SER A 109 4.54 14.79 3.12
C SER A 109 3.71 14.07 4.20
N TYR A 110 2.58 13.47 3.82
CA TYR A 110 1.72 12.76 4.79
C TYR A 110 2.37 11.48 5.29
N VAL A 111 3.05 10.73 4.41
CA VAL A 111 3.77 9.51 4.82
C VAL A 111 4.89 9.88 5.79
N ALA A 112 5.69 10.91 5.48
CA ALA A 112 6.78 11.35 6.34
C ALA A 112 6.28 11.81 7.73
N VAL A 113 5.14 12.52 7.80
CA VAL A 113 4.54 12.93 9.08
C VAL A 113 3.93 11.74 9.82
N ALA A 114 3.31 10.79 9.12
CA ALA A 114 2.77 9.58 9.73
C ALA A 114 3.89 8.69 10.32
N ASP A 115 5.09 8.74 9.76
CA ASP A 115 6.28 8.03 10.26
C ASP A 115 7.08 8.80 11.33
N ALA A 116 6.66 10.02 11.69
CA ALA A 116 7.42 10.85 12.61
C ALA A 116 7.58 10.19 13.98
N GLU A 117 8.80 10.21 14.49
CA GLU A 117 9.21 9.63 15.77
C GLU A 117 9.41 10.70 16.83
N CYS A 118 8.82 10.54 18.00
CA CYS A 118 8.97 11.45 19.14
C CYS A 118 10.34 11.28 19.82
N GLU A 119 10.67 12.14 20.79
CA GLU A 119 11.97 12.07 21.47
C GLU A 119 12.17 10.77 22.25
N ASP A 120 11.09 10.16 22.73
CA ASP A 120 11.09 8.87 23.41
C ASP A 120 11.12 7.64 22.46
N GLY A 121 11.18 7.87 21.15
CA GLY A 121 11.17 6.83 20.12
C GLY A 121 9.78 6.34 19.73
N THR A 122 8.70 6.85 20.34
CA THR A 122 7.33 6.48 19.97
C THR A 122 6.93 7.09 18.63
N ARG A 123 5.94 6.47 17.96
CA ARG A 123 5.38 6.95 16.69
C ARG A 123 3.86 7.08 16.83
N PRO A 124 3.33 8.26 17.15
CA PRO A 124 1.91 8.43 17.50
C PRO A 124 0.94 7.99 16.40
N PHE A 125 1.36 8.11 15.13
CA PHE A 125 0.55 7.67 13.98
C PHE A 125 0.98 6.31 13.44
N ASP A 126 2.17 5.81 13.78
CA ASP A 126 2.74 4.55 13.28
C ASP A 126 2.49 4.30 11.78
N GLY A 127 2.72 5.30 10.92
CA GLY A 127 2.51 5.17 9.47
C GLY A 127 1.03 5.22 9.01
N ASP A 128 0.09 5.58 9.88
CA ASP A 128 -1.29 5.91 9.49
C ASP A 128 -1.36 7.24 8.73
N ILE A 129 -1.35 7.15 7.40
CA ILE A 129 -1.31 8.30 6.49
C ILE A 129 -2.49 9.27 6.73
N PRO A 130 -3.75 8.82 6.90
CA PRO A 130 -4.86 9.67 7.28
C PRO A 130 -4.60 10.52 8.53
N SER A 131 -3.98 9.97 9.58
CA SER A 131 -3.60 10.75 10.76
C SER A 131 -2.52 11.78 10.46
N GLY A 132 -1.50 11.43 9.68
CA GLY A 132 -0.49 12.37 9.20
C GLY A 132 -1.09 13.54 8.39
N MET A 133 -2.07 13.26 7.54
CA MET A 133 -2.83 14.29 6.82
C MET A 133 -3.61 15.21 7.77
N ARG A 134 -4.31 14.64 8.76
CA ARG A 134 -5.10 15.42 9.75
C ARG A 134 -4.23 16.26 10.68
N ALA A 135 -2.96 15.92 10.84
CA ALA A 135 -2.00 16.69 11.63
C ALA A 135 -1.65 18.05 11.00
N ARG A 136 -1.99 18.29 9.72
CA ARG A 136 -1.68 19.54 9.03
C ARG A 136 -2.42 20.72 9.66
N ARG A 137 -1.68 21.76 10.03
CA ARG A 137 -2.21 23.02 10.61
C ARG A 137 -2.41 24.11 9.59
N GLY A 138 -1.61 24.13 8.53
CA GLY A 138 -1.68 25.10 7.42
C GLY A 138 -0.28 25.46 6.90
N ASN A 139 -0.21 26.45 6.02
CA ASN A 139 1.07 26.96 5.50
C ASN A 139 1.62 28.08 6.40
N VAL A 140 2.93 28.14 6.57
CA VAL A 140 3.64 29.17 7.36
C VAL A 140 4.41 30.15 6.46
N GLY A 141 4.05 30.19 5.17
CA GLY A 141 4.69 30.97 4.12
C GLY A 141 5.92 30.29 3.50
N ALA A 142 6.57 31.02 2.59
CA ALA A 142 7.71 30.50 1.83
C ALA A 142 9.02 30.51 2.63
N ASN A 143 9.88 29.50 2.43
CA ASN A 143 11.26 29.49 2.89
C ASN A 143 12.19 30.32 1.96
N LYS A 144 13.50 30.31 2.23
CA LYS A 144 14.52 31.01 1.42
C LYS A 144 14.60 30.55 -0.04
N ASP A 145 14.16 29.32 -0.34
CA ASP A 145 14.14 28.75 -1.69
C ASP A 145 12.83 29.12 -2.42
N GLY A 146 11.92 29.87 -1.78
CA GLY A 146 10.61 30.25 -2.31
C GLY A 146 9.55 29.16 -2.18
N HIS A 147 9.87 28.03 -1.55
CA HIS A 147 8.94 26.90 -1.36
C HIS A 147 7.98 27.17 -0.21
N VAL A 148 6.68 26.94 -0.42
CA VAL A 148 5.67 27.04 0.63
C VAL A 148 5.85 25.91 1.64
N ILE A 149 5.99 26.28 2.92
CA ILE A 149 6.18 25.33 4.01
C ILE A 149 4.88 25.09 4.74
N ASP A 150 4.53 23.82 4.91
CA ASP A 150 3.40 23.40 5.74
C ASP A 150 3.85 23.07 7.15
N LEU A 151 3.03 23.42 8.14
CA LEU A 151 3.19 23.02 9.52
C LEU A 151 2.26 21.86 9.86
N TYR A 152 2.82 20.85 10.50
CA TYR A 152 2.12 19.72 11.08
C TYR A 152 2.37 19.67 12.59
N GLU A 153 1.41 19.15 13.34
CA GLU A 153 1.56 18.89 14.77
C GLU A 153 1.30 17.42 15.10
N VAL A 154 2.33 16.74 15.60
CA VAL A 154 2.30 15.33 15.99
C VAL A 154 2.12 15.24 17.52
N PRO A 155 1.14 14.47 18.03
CA PRO A 155 0.86 14.38 19.46
C PRO A 155 1.87 13.44 20.15
N CYS A 156 3.04 13.97 20.49
CA CYS A 156 4.06 13.22 21.23
C CYS A 156 3.81 13.24 22.75
N PRO A 157 4.28 12.24 23.51
CA PRO A 157 4.12 12.18 24.96
C PRO A 157 4.72 13.39 25.72
N GLU A 158 5.83 13.94 25.23
CA GLU A 158 6.49 15.15 25.73
C GLU A 158 5.76 16.46 25.38
N GLY A 159 4.74 16.38 24.51
CA GLY A 159 3.95 17.50 24.03
C GLY A 159 3.83 17.53 22.51
N PRO A 160 2.97 18.41 21.94
CA PRO A 160 2.81 18.49 20.50
C PRO A 160 4.11 18.90 19.79
N ARG A 161 4.64 17.99 18.97
CA ARG A 161 5.84 18.25 18.16
C ARG A 161 5.44 18.93 16.85
N LYS A 162 6.05 20.07 16.56
CA LYS A 162 5.89 20.80 15.31
C LYS A 162 6.84 20.25 14.25
N ILE A 163 6.30 19.95 13.07
CA ILE A 163 7.08 19.51 11.90
C ILE A 163 6.79 20.44 10.74
N PHE A 164 7.82 21.11 10.26
CA PHE A 164 7.78 21.99 9.09
C PHE A 164 8.16 21.18 7.86
N VAL A 165 7.29 21.08 6.86
CA VAL A 165 7.48 20.22 5.70
C VAL A 165 7.56 21.05 4.42
N ASP A 166 8.59 20.78 3.62
CA ASP A 166 8.74 21.29 2.26
C ASP A 166 8.38 20.15 1.30
N MET A 167 7.22 20.25 0.64
CA MET A 167 6.77 19.23 -0.32
C MET A 167 7.30 19.43 -1.74
N TYR A 168 8.10 20.47 -1.97
CA TYR A 168 8.63 20.84 -3.28
C TYR A 168 10.12 20.50 -3.43
N ALA A 169 10.80 20.15 -2.33
CA ALA A 169 12.21 19.75 -2.30
C ALA A 169 12.44 18.27 -2.68
N CYS A 170 11.92 17.84 -3.83
CA CYS A 170 12.00 16.44 -4.30
C CYS A 170 13.44 15.92 -4.48
N ASP A 171 14.38 16.77 -4.86
CA ASP A 171 15.80 16.43 -5.06
C ASP A 171 16.54 16.11 -3.75
N ARG A 172 16.01 16.59 -2.63
CA ARG A 172 16.55 16.37 -1.28
C ARG A 172 15.70 15.43 -0.44
N ALA A 173 14.52 15.04 -0.93
CA ALA A 173 13.63 14.13 -0.24
C ALA A 173 14.32 12.77 -0.07
N GLN A 174 14.31 12.27 1.17
CA GLN A 174 14.69 10.89 1.47
C GLN A 174 13.41 10.07 1.58
N PRO A 175 13.42 8.79 1.18
CA PRO A 175 12.28 7.92 1.40
C PRO A 175 11.96 7.85 2.90
N SER A 176 10.68 7.88 3.25
CA SER A 176 10.23 7.65 4.61
C SER A 176 10.50 6.20 5.04
N ARG A 177 10.38 5.92 6.35
CA ARG A 177 10.43 4.53 6.86
C ARG A 177 9.41 3.64 6.14
N SER A 178 8.16 4.07 6.05
CA SER A 178 7.10 3.35 5.36
C SER A 178 7.42 3.13 3.87
N GLU A 179 8.06 4.09 3.20
CA GLU A 179 8.52 3.92 1.80
C GLU A 179 9.64 2.88 1.69
N PHE A 180 10.64 2.91 2.58
CA PHE A 180 11.68 1.88 2.65
C PHE A 180 11.11 0.49 2.99
N GLU A 181 10.16 0.45 3.92
CA GLU A 181 9.45 -0.78 4.27
C GLU A 181 8.72 -1.30 3.04
N ARG A 182 7.92 -0.48 2.34
CA ARG A 182 7.25 -0.85 1.09
C ARG A 182 8.21 -1.47 0.09
N ASP A 183 9.35 -0.83 -0.17
CA ASP A 183 10.33 -1.35 -1.13
C ASP A 183 10.90 -2.70 -0.67
N THR A 184 11.09 -2.89 0.64
CA THR A 184 11.44 -4.19 1.24
C THR A 184 10.34 -5.22 1.02
N TYR A 185 9.06 -4.87 1.16
CA TYR A 185 7.95 -5.78 0.91
C TYR A 185 7.81 -6.17 -0.56
N VAL A 186 7.97 -5.20 -1.47
CA VAL A 186 7.99 -5.48 -2.91
C VAL A 186 9.13 -6.45 -3.22
N ARG A 187 10.30 -6.25 -2.61
CA ARG A 187 11.41 -7.20 -2.74
C ARG A 187 11.07 -8.57 -2.15
N ASP A 188 10.53 -8.66 -0.94
CA ASP A 188 10.20 -9.93 -0.29
C ASP A 188 9.17 -10.72 -1.12
N ALA A 189 8.12 -10.04 -1.61
CA ALA A 189 7.06 -10.63 -2.41
C ALA A 189 7.50 -11.03 -3.82
N PHE A 190 8.21 -10.14 -4.53
CA PHE A 190 8.44 -10.30 -5.96
C PHE A 190 9.87 -10.71 -6.33
N LEU A 191 10.86 -10.42 -5.49
CA LEU A 191 12.27 -10.71 -5.78
C LEU A 191 12.80 -11.91 -5.01
N VAL A 192 12.45 -12.04 -3.72
CA VAL A 192 12.86 -13.18 -2.89
C VAL A 192 11.91 -14.36 -3.06
N GLY A 193 10.64 -14.10 -3.40
CA GLY A 193 9.61 -15.12 -3.52
C GLY A 193 9.14 -15.68 -2.17
N ASP A 194 9.38 -14.96 -1.07
CA ASP A 194 8.91 -15.33 0.27
C ASP A 194 7.45 -14.90 0.46
N HIS A 195 6.57 -15.53 -0.31
CA HIS A 195 5.15 -15.22 -0.33
C HIS A 195 4.47 -15.47 1.02
N ALA A 196 4.95 -16.45 1.79
CA ALA A 196 4.41 -16.77 3.11
C ALA A 196 4.65 -15.62 4.09
N ARG A 197 5.90 -15.13 4.20
CA ARG A 197 6.23 -13.99 5.05
C ARG A 197 5.54 -12.72 4.59
N PHE A 198 5.44 -12.50 3.28
CA PHE A 198 4.67 -11.39 2.73
C PHE A 198 3.21 -11.44 3.20
N SER A 199 2.55 -12.60 3.06
CA SER A 199 1.16 -12.78 3.46
C SER A 199 0.94 -12.60 4.96
N GLU A 200 1.81 -13.18 5.79
CA GLU A 200 1.77 -13.02 7.24
C GLU A 200 1.79 -11.54 7.65
N ARG A 201 2.74 -10.78 7.09
CA ARG A 201 2.88 -9.34 7.38
C ARG A 201 1.66 -8.54 6.89
N CYS A 202 1.09 -8.89 5.75
CA CYS A 202 -0.12 -8.24 5.24
C CYS A 202 -1.35 -8.51 6.12
N PHE A 203 -1.50 -9.73 6.63
CA PHE A 203 -2.55 -10.03 7.61
C PHE A 203 -2.32 -9.29 8.93
N ALA A 204 -1.06 -9.21 9.40
CA ALA A 204 -0.71 -8.45 10.60
C ALA A 204 -1.06 -6.96 10.45
N GLU A 205 -0.74 -6.34 9.31
CA GLU A 205 -1.14 -4.95 9.01
C GLU A 205 -2.66 -4.78 8.98
N GLN A 206 -3.39 -5.71 8.35
CA GLN A 206 -4.86 -5.65 8.31
C GLN A 206 -5.49 -5.79 9.70
N ALA A 207 -4.89 -6.60 10.57
CA ALA A 207 -5.36 -6.79 11.95
C ALA A 207 -5.24 -5.52 12.81
N ARG A 208 -4.46 -4.51 12.37
CA ARG A 208 -4.35 -3.21 13.06
C ARG A 208 -5.58 -2.31 12.90
N GLY A 209 -6.53 -2.70 12.07
CA GLY A 209 -7.85 -2.07 11.97
C GLY A 209 -8.10 -1.35 10.63
N PRO A 210 -9.39 -1.12 10.30
CA PRO A 210 -9.81 -0.58 9.00
C PRO A 210 -9.55 0.92 8.84
N ASP A 211 -9.43 1.67 9.94
CA ASP A 211 -9.19 3.12 9.92
C ASP A 211 -7.75 3.49 9.55
N ARG A 212 -6.85 2.50 9.60
CA ARG A 212 -5.45 2.66 9.24
C ARG A 212 -5.29 2.49 7.74
N VAL A 213 -4.82 3.54 7.07
CA VAL A 213 -4.34 3.43 5.68
C VAL A 213 -2.84 3.62 5.70
N SER A 214 -2.12 2.51 5.89
CA SER A 214 -0.66 2.48 5.73
C SER A 214 -0.31 2.31 4.26
N LEU A 215 0.87 2.81 3.86
CA LEU A 215 1.47 2.51 2.56
C LEU A 215 1.58 0.98 2.35
N MET A 216 1.69 0.26 3.47
CA MET A 216 1.74 -1.19 3.43
C MET A 216 0.43 -1.83 3.00
N LEU A 217 -0.71 -1.43 3.57
CA LEU A 217 -1.99 -1.94 3.12
C LEU A 217 -2.24 -1.65 1.64
N GLN A 218 -1.81 -0.49 1.12
CA GLN A 218 -1.91 -0.17 -0.31
C GLN A 218 -1.14 -1.16 -1.19
N THR A 219 -0.02 -1.71 -0.71
CA THR A 219 0.80 -2.70 -1.42
C THR A 219 0.26 -4.13 -1.24
N CYS A 220 -0.18 -4.45 -0.02
CA CYS A 220 -0.77 -5.75 0.30
C CYS A 220 -2.02 -6.02 -0.53
N LEU A 221 -2.90 -5.02 -0.66
CA LEU A 221 -4.20 -5.18 -1.30
C LEU A 221 -4.16 -5.82 -2.70
N PRO A 222 -3.37 -5.31 -3.67
CA PRO A 222 -3.30 -5.91 -5.01
C PRO A 222 -2.40 -7.15 -5.08
N ALA A 223 -1.36 -7.26 -4.25
CA ALA A 223 -0.38 -8.35 -4.35
C ALA A 223 -0.79 -9.62 -3.57
N MET A 224 -1.61 -9.50 -2.53
CA MET A 224 -2.03 -10.62 -1.68
C MET A 224 -2.72 -11.78 -2.39
N PRO A 225 -3.68 -11.55 -3.31
CA PRO A 225 -4.33 -12.65 -4.04
C PRO A 225 -3.32 -13.52 -4.80
N THR A 226 -2.35 -12.86 -5.45
CA THR A 226 -1.26 -13.52 -6.16
C THR A 226 -0.35 -14.27 -5.19
N ALA A 227 0.10 -13.64 -4.11
CA ALA A 227 0.99 -14.28 -3.12
C ALA A 227 0.35 -15.50 -2.46
N LEU A 228 -0.95 -15.45 -2.13
CA LEU A 228 -1.69 -16.59 -1.57
C LEU A 228 -1.86 -17.71 -2.60
N ARG A 229 -2.09 -17.37 -3.88
CA ARG A 229 -2.15 -18.36 -4.97
C ARG A 229 -0.83 -19.11 -5.13
N GLU A 230 0.32 -18.41 -5.07
CA GLU A 230 1.64 -19.05 -5.14
C GLU A 230 1.89 -20.04 -4.00
N GLN A 231 1.25 -19.82 -2.84
CA GLN A 231 1.29 -20.74 -1.70
C GLN A 231 0.30 -21.91 -1.84
N GLY A 232 -0.43 -22.02 -2.96
CA GLY A 232 -1.51 -23.00 -3.13
C GLY A 232 -2.79 -22.67 -2.36
N LYS A 233 -2.87 -21.49 -1.72
CA LYS A 233 -3.98 -21.05 -0.87
C LYS A 233 -5.05 -20.30 -1.67
N VAL A 234 -5.58 -20.93 -2.72
CA VAL A 234 -6.53 -20.29 -3.65
C VAL A 234 -7.80 -19.79 -2.94
N ALA A 235 -8.33 -20.57 -1.98
CA ALA A 235 -9.51 -20.17 -1.21
C ALA A 235 -9.26 -18.91 -0.36
N GLU A 236 -8.09 -18.79 0.27
CA GLU A 236 -7.70 -17.58 1.01
C GLU A 236 -7.55 -16.38 0.07
N ALA A 237 -6.98 -16.59 -1.12
CA ALA A 237 -6.88 -15.55 -2.15
C ALA A 237 -8.26 -15.04 -2.59
N HIS A 238 -9.23 -15.94 -2.79
CA HIS A 238 -10.62 -15.57 -3.11
C HIS A 238 -11.30 -14.84 -1.97
N ALA A 239 -11.12 -15.29 -0.73
CA ALA A 239 -11.66 -14.61 0.44
C ALA A 239 -11.11 -13.18 0.57
N TRP A 240 -9.81 -12.99 0.33
CA TRP A 240 -9.17 -11.67 0.31
C TRP A 240 -9.77 -10.76 -0.76
N LEU A 241 -9.85 -11.25 -2.01
CA LEU A 241 -10.45 -10.51 -3.13
C LEU A 241 -11.91 -10.15 -2.87
N SER A 242 -12.71 -11.12 -2.43
CA SER A 242 -14.13 -10.93 -2.15
C SER A 242 -14.36 -9.87 -1.08
N ARG A 243 -13.58 -9.90 0.00
CA ARG A 243 -13.64 -8.89 1.07
C ARG A 243 -13.39 -7.48 0.53
N TYR A 244 -12.38 -7.30 -0.33
CA TYR A 244 -12.10 -5.98 -0.90
C TYR A 244 -13.19 -5.56 -1.90
N CYS A 245 -13.54 -6.44 -2.83
CA CYS A 245 -14.51 -6.16 -3.87
C CYS A 245 -15.92 -5.90 -3.30
N GLY A 246 -16.33 -6.61 -2.26
CA GLY A 246 -17.58 -6.37 -1.53
C GLY A 246 -17.62 -5.05 -0.75
N GLY A 247 -16.45 -4.48 -0.41
CA GLY A 247 -16.33 -3.15 0.19
C GLY A 247 -16.40 -1.99 -0.82
N THR A 248 -16.31 -2.29 -2.11
CA THR A 248 -16.38 -1.28 -3.18
C THR A 248 -17.74 -1.38 -3.88
N PRO A 249 -18.39 -0.27 -4.27
CA PRO A 249 -19.56 -0.33 -5.13
C PRO A 249 -19.27 -1.08 -6.45
N PRO A 250 -20.29 -1.66 -7.10
CA PRO A 250 -20.15 -2.18 -8.45
C PRO A 250 -19.53 -1.12 -9.37
N PRO A 251 -18.58 -1.50 -10.25
CA PRO A 251 -17.88 -0.52 -11.05
C PRO A 251 -18.82 0.13 -12.05
N THR A 252 -18.76 1.45 -12.12
CA THR A 252 -19.38 2.27 -13.18
C THR A 252 -18.28 3.07 -13.87
N ALA A 253 -18.60 3.70 -15.01
CA ALA A 253 -17.66 4.61 -15.68
C ALA A 253 -17.22 5.77 -14.76
N ASP A 254 -18.13 6.25 -13.91
CA ASP A 254 -17.89 7.37 -12.99
C ASP A 254 -17.27 6.92 -11.65
N GLU A 255 -17.39 5.64 -11.29
CA GLU A 255 -16.81 5.05 -10.08
C GLU A 255 -15.97 3.79 -10.41
N PRO A 256 -14.82 3.94 -11.09
CA PRO A 256 -14.04 2.81 -11.59
C PRO A 256 -13.21 2.14 -10.48
N LYS A 257 -13.46 2.41 -9.19
CA LYS A 257 -12.59 1.96 -8.08
C LYS A 257 -12.37 0.45 -8.08
N ARG A 258 -13.43 -0.32 -8.32
CA ARG A 258 -13.31 -1.79 -8.42
C ARG A 258 -12.48 -2.21 -9.64
N TRP A 259 -12.63 -1.54 -10.78
CA TRP A 259 -11.81 -1.79 -11.96
C TRP A 259 -10.34 -1.42 -11.75
N VAL A 260 -10.05 -0.29 -11.10
CA VAL A 260 -8.67 0.11 -10.74
C VAL A 260 -8.04 -0.93 -9.82
N TYR A 261 -8.74 -1.36 -8.78
CA TYR A 261 -8.24 -2.44 -7.92
C TYR A 261 -7.98 -3.73 -8.68
N PHE A 262 -8.95 -4.14 -9.50
CA PHE A 262 -8.86 -5.36 -10.29
C PHE A 262 -7.68 -5.32 -11.27
N ARG A 263 -7.45 -4.16 -11.92
CA ARG A 263 -6.27 -3.91 -12.75
C ARG A 263 -4.99 -4.08 -11.94
N ASN A 264 -4.88 -3.45 -10.77
CA ASN A 264 -3.68 -3.52 -9.93
C ASN A 264 -3.37 -4.95 -9.48
N VAL A 265 -4.39 -5.78 -9.20
CA VAL A 265 -4.21 -7.21 -8.90
C VAL A 265 -3.58 -7.95 -10.09
N LEU A 266 -4.10 -7.71 -11.31
CA LEU A 266 -3.57 -8.36 -12.51
C LEU A 266 -2.17 -7.85 -12.88
N GLU A 267 -1.87 -6.58 -12.63
CA GLU A 267 -0.53 -6.02 -12.79
C GLU A 267 0.47 -6.62 -11.81
N ALA A 268 0.08 -6.80 -10.54
CA ALA A 268 0.89 -7.50 -9.55
C ALA A 268 1.19 -8.94 -9.98
N LEU A 269 0.19 -9.65 -10.52
CA LEU A 269 0.40 -10.97 -11.12
C LEU A 269 1.43 -10.93 -12.26
N ASP A 270 1.26 -10.03 -13.23
CA ASP A 270 2.18 -9.96 -14.38
C ASP A 270 3.61 -9.59 -13.94
N ALA A 271 3.75 -8.63 -13.03
CA ALA A 271 5.03 -8.24 -12.46
C ALA A 271 5.75 -9.43 -11.80
N LEU A 272 5.03 -10.25 -11.03
CA LEU A 272 5.60 -11.48 -10.45
C LEU A 272 6.09 -12.45 -11.53
N ARG A 273 5.29 -12.65 -12.58
CA ARG A 273 5.66 -13.59 -13.64
C ARG A 273 6.84 -13.12 -14.49
N VAL A 274 6.98 -11.80 -14.68
CA VAL A 274 8.19 -11.21 -15.29
C VAL A 274 9.41 -11.53 -14.43
N GLN A 275 9.32 -11.35 -13.10
CA GLN A 275 10.43 -11.65 -12.19
C GLN A 275 10.80 -13.14 -12.17
N GLN A 276 9.80 -14.02 -12.28
CA GLN A 276 10.00 -15.47 -12.43
C GLN A 276 10.50 -15.89 -13.82
N ASN A 277 10.78 -14.93 -14.71
CA ASN A 277 11.29 -15.15 -16.06
C ASN A 277 10.38 -16.07 -16.91
N ARG A 278 9.06 -15.95 -16.71
CA ARG A 278 8.06 -16.75 -17.43
C ARG A 278 7.90 -16.23 -18.86
N ALA A 279 7.75 -17.15 -19.81
CA ALA A 279 7.52 -16.81 -21.22
C ALA A 279 6.26 -15.94 -21.38
N GLU A 280 6.30 -14.97 -22.28
CA GLU A 280 5.19 -14.04 -22.51
C GLU A 280 3.88 -14.75 -22.85
N SER A 281 3.92 -15.84 -23.63
CA SER A 281 2.75 -16.66 -23.93
C SER A 281 2.12 -17.28 -22.68
N ASP A 282 2.94 -17.76 -21.75
CA ASP A 282 2.48 -18.37 -20.51
C ASP A 282 1.86 -17.30 -19.60
N ARG A 283 2.49 -16.13 -19.52
CA ARG A 283 1.98 -14.97 -18.79
C ARG A 283 0.63 -14.52 -19.32
N ALA A 284 0.49 -14.39 -20.64
CA ALA A 284 -0.76 -13.98 -21.28
C ALA A 284 -1.89 -15.00 -21.03
N TRP A 285 -1.58 -16.30 -21.17
CA TRP A 285 -2.54 -17.37 -20.88
C TRP A 285 -2.97 -17.37 -19.41
N GLU A 286 -2.03 -17.25 -18.49
CA GLU A 286 -2.32 -17.22 -17.07
C GLU A 286 -3.10 -15.98 -16.67
N ARG A 287 -2.68 -14.79 -17.12
CA ARG A 287 -3.40 -13.52 -16.89
C ARG A 287 -4.85 -13.64 -17.32
N LYS A 288 -5.12 -14.22 -18.50
CA LYS A 288 -6.49 -14.45 -18.99
C LYS A 288 -7.30 -15.35 -18.06
N ASN A 289 -6.73 -16.46 -17.60
CA ASN A 289 -7.42 -17.41 -16.73
C ASN A 289 -7.66 -16.84 -15.33
N VAL A 290 -6.64 -16.20 -14.74
CA VAL A 290 -6.74 -15.56 -13.42
C VAL A 290 -7.71 -14.38 -13.48
N ALA A 291 -7.69 -13.58 -14.55
CA ALA A 291 -8.68 -12.52 -14.74
C ALA A 291 -10.11 -13.11 -14.79
N ALA A 292 -10.35 -14.17 -15.55
CA ALA A 292 -11.66 -14.78 -15.61
C ALA A 292 -12.13 -15.38 -14.26
N GLU A 293 -11.21 -15.91 -13.48
CA GLU A 293 -11.45 -16.43 -12.14
C GLU A 293 -11.77 -15.30 -11.16
N TYR A 294 -10.90 -14.30 -11.05
CA TYR A 294 -11.03 -13.20 -10.10
C TYR A 294 -12.18 -12.26 -10.44
N ALA A 295 -12.52 -12.08 -11.72
CA ALA A 295 -13.68 -11.31 -12.13
C ALA A 295 -14.99 -11.90 -11.59
N LYS A 296 -15.10 -13.23 -11.50
CA LYS A 296 -16.26 -13.88 -10.86
C LYS A 296 -16.30 -13.59 -9.36
N VAL A 297 -15.17 -13.67 -8.68
CA VAL A 297 -15.06 -13.38 -7.24
C VAL A 297 -15.42 -11.93 -6.93
N CYS A 298 -15.05 -11.00 -7.81
CA CYS A 298 -15.28 -9.57 -7.64
C CYS A 298 -16.55 -9.03 -8.29
N ASP A 299 -17.36 -9.88 -8.91
CA ASP A 299 -18.54 -9.47 -9.68
C ASP A 299 -18.20 -8.35 -10.69
N VAL A 300 -17.21 -8.63 -11.54
CA VAL A 300 -16.73 -7.73 -12.60
C VAL A 300 -17.10 -8.30 -13.96
N ASP A 301 -17.83 -7.54 -14.77
CA ASP A 301 -18.00 -7.89 -16.18
C ASP A 301 -16.68 -7.66 -16.94
N LEU A 302 -16.06 -8.75 -17.39
CA LEU A 302 -14.76 -8.70 -18.07
C LEU A 302 -14.78 -7.89 -19.35
N LYS A 303 -15.87 -7.91 -20.12
CA LYS A 303 -15.93 -7.16 -21.39
C LYS A 303 -15.99 -5.66 -21.13
N ALA A 304 -16.74 -5.25 -20.11
CA ALA A 304 -16.80 -3.87 -19.66
C ALA A 304 -15.45 -3.42 -19.10
N PHE A 305 -14.80 -4.26 -18.31
CA PHE A 305 -13.47 -3.99 -17.79
C PHE A 305 -12.41 -3.87 -18.90
N GLU A 306 -12.40 -4.76 -19.89
CA GLU A 306 -11.47 -4.70 -21.04
C GLU A 306 -11.68 -3.43 -21.87
N ARG A 307 -12.95 -3.03 -22.07
CA ARG A 307 -13.27 -1.76 -22.73
C ARG A 307 -12.75 -0.57 -21.92
N TRP A 308 -12.99 -0.58 -20.60
CA TRP A 308 -12.48 0.45 -19.71
C TRP A 308 -10.95 0.53 -19.72
N LEU A 309 -10.23 -0.60 -19.71
CA LEU A 309 -8.76 -0.62 -19.83
C LEU A 309 -8.28 0.03 -21.13
N LYS A 310 -8.96 -0.23 -22.25
CA LYS A 310 -8.63 0.40 -23.54
C LYS A 310 -8.81 1.92 -23.49
N ASP A 311 -9.84 2.38 -22.80
CA ASP A 311 -10.14 3.80 -22.63
C ASP A 311 -9.28 4.46 -21.53
N ASN A 312 -8.58 3.68 -20.70
CA ASN A 312 -7.80 4.12 -19.52
C ASN A 312 -6.46 3.37 -19.42
N PRO A 313 -5.47 3.67 -20.29
CA PRO A 313 -4.20 2.94 -20.35
C PRO A 313 -3.20 3.24 -19.21
N GLU A 314 -3.53 4.10 -18.25
CA GLU A 314 -2.67 4.58 -17.16
C GLU A 314 -3.15 4.12 -15.78
#